data_AF-A0AAU7NHB8-F1
#
_entry.id   AF-A0AAU7NHB8-F1
#
_cell.length_a   1.000
_cell.length_b   1.000
_cell.length_c   1.000
_cell.angle_alpha   90.00
_cell.angle_beta   90.00
_cell.angle_gamma   90.00
#
_symmetry.space_group_name_H-M   'P 1'
#
loop_
_entity.id
_entity.type
_entity.pdbx_description
1 polymer ?
#
loop_
_entity_poly.entity_id
_entity_poly.type
_entity_poly.pdbx_seq_one_letter_code
_entity_poly.pdbx_strand_id
1 'polypeptide(L)'
;MPNTTPKLLIETWLSKLRSYPPERAVSVIDLYRGAHWSCAKEILKTTPNLDLWVISAGMGLLHCSEKVIPYEATFSKLPFAPSSWWETLIEATQGVRRSSSIAQLMQTYPGDNYVISGSPVYVAAVERDITAGMASLINPLAQLTVITSGGYKGMLEPYLVRSHAGMLNSLNANMVCLNIKLARSIIQNIGCS
;
A
#
# COMPACT_ATOMS: atom_id res chain seq x y z
N MET A 1 18.36 -10.96 -23.03
CA MET A 1 18.54 -9.74 -22.22
C MET A 1 19.33 -10.15 -20.99
N PRO A 2 20.32 -9.40 -20.50
CA PRO A 2 20.95 -9.77 -19.22
C PRO A 2 19.86 -9.87 -18.15
N ASN A 3 19.98 -10.85 -17.25
CA ASN A 3 19.05 -11.09 -16.15
C ASN A 3 19.10 -9.89 -15.18
N THR A 4 18.38 -8.83 -15.51
CA THR A 4 18.23 -7.66 -14.65
C THR A 4 17.55 -8.10 -13.36
N THR A 5 18.27 -8.06 -12.25
CA THR A 5 17.73 -8.41 -10.93
C THR A 5 17.23 -7.16 -10.19
N PRO A 6 16.29 -7.31 -9.25
CA PRO A 6 15.87 -6.21 -8.37
C PRO A 6 17.05 -5.49 -7.71
N LYS A 7 18.04 -6.25 -7.20
CA LYS A 7 19.24 -5.73 -6.54
C LYS A 7 20.13 -4.88 -7.45
N LEU A 8 20.17 -5.17 -8.75
CA LEU A 8 20.94 -4.35 -9.69
C LEU A 8 20.22 -3.03 -10.00
N LEU A 9 18.89 -3.05 -10.07
CA LEU A 9 18.10 -1.86 -10.37
C LEU A 9 17.94 -0.92 -9.18
N ILE A 10 17.93 -1.43 -7.95
CA ILE A 10 17.63 -0.60 -6.77
C ILE A 10 18.65 0.52 -6.58
N GLU A 11 19.95 0.25 -6.73
CA GLU A 11 20.97 1.30 -6.56
C GLU A 11 20.88 2.37 -7.64
N THR A 12 20.64 1.97 -8.90
CA THR A 12 20.42 2.92 -9.99
C THR A 12 19.18 3.78 -9.73
N TRP A 13 18.11 3.16 -9.26
CA TRP A 13 16.85 3.83 -8.94
C TRP A 13 17.00 4.81 -7.76
N LEU A 14 17.59 4.36 -6.64
CA LEU A 14 17.80 5.21 -5.47
C LEU A 14 18.81 6.32 -5.75
N SER A 15 19.86 6.06 -6.54
CA SER A 15 20.79 7.11 -6.99
C SER A 15 20.07 8.18 -7.80
N LYS A 16 19.19 7.77 -8.73
CA LYS A 16 18.34 8.71 -9.47
C LYS A 16 17.44 9.52 -8.54
N LEU A 17 16.87 8.93 -7.50
CA LEU A 17 16.02 9.66 -6.55
C LEU A 17 16.84 10.64 -5.68
N ARG A 18 18.04 10.24 -5.26
CA ARG A 18 18.96 11.05 -4.45
C ARG A 18 19.56 12.24 -5.21
N SER A 19 19.62 12.18 -6.53
CA SER A 19 20.14 13.29 -7.34
C SER A 19 19.15 14.46 -7.47
N TYR A 20 17.89 14.28 -7.08
CA TYR A 20 16.93 15.38 -7.05
C TYR A 20 17.14 16.26 -5.82
N PRO A 21 17.03 17.59 -5.97
CA PRO A 21 17.20 18.50 -4.85
C PRO A 21 16.11 18.35 -3.78
N PRO A 22 16.44 18.35 -2.47
CA PRO A 22 15.48 18.19 -1.38
C PRO A 22 14.36 19.23 -1.36
N GLU A 23 14.58 20.44 -1.87
CA GLU A 23 13.57 21.49 -1.97
C GLU A 23 12.41 21.15 -2.92
N ARG A 24 12.57 20.14 -3.77
CA ARG A 24 11.51 19.60 -4.63
C ARG A 24 10.67 18.52 -3.94
N ALA A 25 11.00 18.16 -2.70
CA ALA A 25 10.25 17.16 -1.96
C ALA A 25 8.85 17.67 -1.60
N VAL A 26 7.85 16.87 -1.91
CA VAL A 26 6.43 17.13 -1.60
C VAL A 26 5.95 16.10 -0.59
N SER A 27 4.89 16.43 0.14
CA SER A 27 4.25 15.46 1.03
C SER A 27 3.67 14.31 0.20
N VAL A 28 3.61 13.10 0.77
CA VAL A 28 2.96 11.95 0.13
C VAL A 28 1.47 12.21 -0.11
N ILE A 29 0.82 12.94 0.80
CA ILE A 29 -0.59 13.36 0.65
C ILE A 29 -0.82 14.21 -0.62
N ASP A 30 0.17 15.01 -1.02
CA ASP A 30 0.10 15.88 -2.20
C ASP A 30 0.74 15.27 -3.47
N LEU A 31 1.59 14.25 -3.32
CA LEU A 31 2.25 13.55 -4.42
C LEU A 31 1.25 12.81 -5.30
N TYR A 32 0.45 11.93 -4.68
CA TYR A 32 -0.47 11.06 -5.39
C TYR A 32 -1.75 11.81 -5.79
N ARG A 33 -2.38 11.37 -6.89
CA ARG A 33 -3.56 12.02 -7.48
C ARG A 33 -4.53 10.97 -8.05
N GLY A 34 -5.69 11.43 -8.48
CA GLY A 34 -6.72 10.60 -9.11
C GLY A 34 -7.86 10.22 -8.18
N ALA A 35 -8.89 9.57 -8.73
CA ALA A 35 -10.13 9.27 -8.00
C ALA A 35 -9.92 8.36 -6.79
N HIS A 36 -9.06 7.33 -6.93
CA HIS A 36 -8.73 6.44 -5.82
C HIS A 36 -8.08 7.20 -4.65
N TRP A 37 -7.05 8.01 -4.93
CA TRP A 37 -6.36 8.77 -3.89
C TRP A 37 -7.23 9.87 -3.29
N SER A 38 -8.04 10.54 -4.10
CA SER A 38 -8.96 11.57 -3.60
C SER A 38 -9.95 11.01 -2.58
N CYS A 39 -10.44 9.79 -2.81
CA CYS A 39 -11.27 9.09 -1.83
C CYS A 39 -10.49 8.72 -0.57
N ALA A 40 -9.25 8.23 -0.67
CA ALA A 40 -8.42 7.94 0.50
C ALA A 40 -8.21 9.19 1.39
N LYS A 41 -7.99 10.36 0.77
CA LYS A 41 -7.87 11.64 1.49
C LYS A 41 -9.17 12.05 2.18
N GLU A 42 -10.31 11.79 1.56
CA GLU A 42 -11.62 12.04 2.16
C GLU A 42 -11.81 11.17 3.41
N ILE A 43 -11.52 9.86 3.31
CA ILE A 43 -11.60 8.92 4.45
C ILE A 43 -10.72 9.42 5.60
N LEU A 44 -9.44 9.75 5.33
CA LEU A 44 -8.51 10.29 6.32
C LEU A 44 -9.06 11.55 7.01
N LYS A 45 -9.71 12.45 6.26
CA LYS A 45 -10.28 13.67 6.83
C LYS A 45 -11.50 13.40 7.71
N THR A 46 -12.30 12.38 7.39
CA THR A 46 -13.59 12.12 8.05
C THR A 46 -13.53 11.07 9.15
N THR A 47 -12.44 10.31 9.26
CA THR A 47 -12.30 9.21 10.22
C THR A 47 -11.27 9.58 11.30
N PRO A 48 -11.69 9.79 12.55
CA PRO A 48 -10.77 10.02 13.65
C PRO A 48 -9.82 8.82 13.86
N ASN A 49 -8.61 9.10 14.34
CA ASN A 49 -7.60 8.08 14.67
C ASN A 49 -7.22 7.14 13.50
N LEU A 50 -7.31 7.63 12.26
CA LEU A 50 -6.86 6.89 11.08
C LEU A 50 -5.48 7.38 10.63
N ASP A 51 -4.53 6.46 10.51
CA ASP A 51 -3.26 6.69 9.83
C ASP A 51 -3.34 6.20 8.37
N LEU A 52 -2.81 6.99 7.44
CA LEU A 52 -2.83 6.67 6.00
C LEU A 52 -1.43 6.36 5.48
N TRP A 53 -1.29 5.17 4.89
CA TRP A 53 -0.04 4.66 4.32
C TRP A 53 -0.23 4.30 2.84
N VAL A 54 0.85 4.37 2.06
CA VAL A 54 0.88 4.05 0.63
C VAL A 54 1.87 2.93 0.36
N ILE A 55 1.39 1.89 -0.33
CA ILE A 55 2.24 0.87 -0.95
C ILE A 55 2.83 1.49 -2.23
N SER A 56 4.07 2.00 -2.14
CA SER A 56 4.75 2.64 -3.26
C SER A 56 5.66 1.65 -3.99
N ALA A 57 5.41 1.47 -5.29
CA ALA A 57 6.32 0.74 -6.17
C ALA A 57 7.67 1.44 -6.39
N GLY A 58 7.84 2.69 -5.93
CA GLY A 58 9.09 3.44 -6.07
C GLY A 58 9.87 3.61 -4.77
N MET A 59 9.21 3.61 -3.62
CA MET A 59 9.87 3.96 -2.35
C MET A 59 9.46 3.09 -1.15
N GLY A 60 8.82 1.94 -1.38
CA GLY A 60 8.41 1.05 -0.30
C GLY A 60 7.13 1.55 0.38
N LEU A 61 7.05 1.38 1.71
CA LEU A 61 5.92 1.86 2.48
C LEU A 61 6.11 3.34 2.84
N LEU A 62 5.11 4.17 2.56
CA LEU A 62 5.16 5.61 2.80
C LEU A 62 3.98 6.08 3.66
N HIS A 63 4.26 6.79 4.74
CA HIS A 63 3.24 7.50 5.51
C HIS A 63 2.81 8.77 4.77
N CYS A 64 1.54 9.16 4.88
CA CYS A 64 0.98 10.29 4.15
C CYS A 64 1.64 11.65 4.45
N SER A 65 2.24 11.80 5.64
CA SER A 65 2.97 13.02 6.03
C SER A 65 4.45 13.04 5.64
N GLU A 66 5.01 11.93 5.16
CA GLU A 66 6.41 11.90 4.73
C GLU A 66 6.63 12.79 3.51
N LYS A 67 7.82 13.38 3.39
CA LYS A 67 8.23 14.15 2.21
C LYS A 67 9.08 13.29 1.30
N VAL A 68 8.73 13.25 0.03
CA VAL A 68 9.43 12.48 -1.01
C VAL A 68 9.56 13.31 -2.29
N ILE A 69 10.58 13.00 -3.08
CA ILE A 69 10.73 13.56 -4.43
C ILE A 69 9.67 12.93 -5.34
N PRO A 70 9.03 13.70 -6.25
CA PRO A 70 8.14 13.12 -7.25
C PRO A 70 8.83 12.09 -8.16
N TYR A 71 8.16 10.96 -8.40
CA TYR A 71 8.63 9.88 -9.28
C TYR A 71 7.47 9.21 -10.02
N GLU A 72 7.81 8.45 -11.06
CA GLU A 72 6.90 7.52 -11.71
C GLU A 72 7.43 6.09 -11.53
N ALA A 73 6.68 5.25 -10.83
CA ALA A 73 6.98 3.83 -10.65
C ALA A 73 5.68 3.03 -10.53
N THR A 74 5.66 1.83 -11.10
CA THR A 74 4.51 0.92 -11.01
C THR A 74 4.97 -0.53 -11.08
N PHE A 75 4.37 -1.41 -10.27
CA PHE A 75 4.67 -2.84 -10.28
C PHE A 75 4.37 -3.52 -11.63
N SER A 76 3.40 -2.99 -12.40
CA SER A 76 2.96 -3.60 -13.66
C SER A 76 3.99 -3.47 -14.81
N LYS A 77 5.01 -2.63 -14.67
CA LYS A 77 6.04 -2.40 -15.71
C LYS A 77 7.40 -3.04 -15.34
N LEU A 78 7.47 -3.80 -14.25
CA LEU A 78 8.73 -4.40 -13.80
C LEU A 78 9.13 -5.61 -14.67
N PRO A 79 10.44 -5.80 -14.95
CA PRO A 79 10.92 -6.94 -15.72
C PRO A 79 11.08 -8.22 -14.87
N PHE A 80 10.66 -8.19 -13.60
CA PHE A 80 10.76 -9.27 -12.62
C PHE A 80 9.55 -9.28 -11.70
N ALA A 81 9.45 -10.27 -10.82
CA ALA A 81 8.35 -10.41 -9.87
C ALA A 81 8.21 -9.16 -8.98
N PRO A 82 7.02 -8.53 -8.92
CA PRO A 82 6.76 -7.38 -8.06
C PRO A 82 7.12 -7.59 -6.58
N SER A 83 6.95 -8.81 -6.08
CA SER A 83 7.30 -9.17 -4.70
C SER A 83 8.80 -9.07 -4.43
N SER A 84 9.64 -9.55 -5.35
CA SER A 84 11.09 -9.42 -5.23
C SER A 84 11.57 -7.97 -5.25
N TRP A 85 10.85 -7.09 -5.95
CA TRP A 85 11.10 -5.64 -5.93
C TRP A 85 10.72 -5.02 -4.59
N TRP A 86 9.54 -5.37 -4.07
CA TRP A 86 9.09 -4.92 -2.76
C TRP A 86 10.09 -5.31 -1.67
N GLU A 87 10.51 -6.57 -1.63
CA GLU A 87 11.54 -7.06 -0.70
C GLU A 87 12.85 -6.26 -0.80
N THR A 88 13.28 -5.95 -2.02
CA THR A 88 14.49 -5.13 -2.22
C THR A 88 14.28 -3.68 -1.76
N LEU A 89 13.09 -3.11 -1.97
CA LEU A 89 12.76 -1.75 -1.52
C LEU A 89 12.73 -1.65 0.01
N ILE A 90 12.10 -2.60 0.71
CA ILE A 90 12.01 -2.57 2.17
C ILE A 90 13.40 -2.69 2.80
N GLU A 91 14.28 -3.55 2.25
CA GLU A 91 15.67 -3.67 2.68
C GLU A 91 16.43 -2.36 2.47
N ALA A 92 16.35 -1.78 1.27
CA ALA A 92 17.12 -0.59 0.91
C ALA A 92 16.61 0.70 1.59
N THR A 93 15.40 0.70 2.15
CA THR A 93 14.81 1.86 2.85
C THR A 93 14.72 1.68 4.37
N GLN A 94 15.25 0.58 4.89
CA GLN A 94 15.30 0.29 6.32
C GLN A 94 16.04 1.39 7.09
N GLY A 95 15.44 1.86 8.19
CA GLY A 95 16.01 2.92 9.04
C GLY A 95 15.96 4.34 8.45
N VAL A 96 15.56 4.50 7.18
CA VAL A 96 15.38 5.81 6.53
C VAL A 96 13.93 6.29 6.62
N ARG A 97 12.98 5.35 6.54
CA ARG A 97 11.53 5.61 6.56
C ARG A 97 10.95 5.49 7.97
N ARG A 98 9.77 6.09 8.17
CA ARG A 98 9.01 5.95 9.44
C ARG A 98 8.69 4.48 9.75
N SER A 99 8.31 3.73 8.72
CA SER A 99 8.28 2.26 8.71
C SER A 99 8.73 1.80 7.34
N SER A 100 9.70 0.88 7.27
CA SER A 100 10.21 0.40 5.98
C SER A 100 9.33 -0.69 5.37
N SER A 101 8.44 -1.32 6.16
CA SER A 101 7.57 -2.41 5.70
C SER A 101 6.23 -2.46 6.44
N ILE A 102 5.28 -3.24 5.91
CA ILE A 102 3.99 -3.49 6.55
C ILE A 102 4.19 -4.37 7.78
N ALA A 103 5.09 -5.35 7.73
CA ALA A 103 5.42 -6.19 8.88
C ALA A 103 5.94 -5.38 10.07
N GLN A 104 6.85 -4.44 9.81
CA GLN A 104 7.37 -3.55 10.86
C GLN A 104 6.25 -2.67 11.46
N LEU A 105 5.32 -2.20 10.62
CA LEU A 105 4.18 -1.41 11.08
C LEU A 105 3.28 -2.24 12.01
N MET A 106 2.90 -3.45 11.59
CA MET A 106 2.10 -4.40 12.39
C MET A 106 2.79 -4.80 13.70
N GLN A 107 4.11 -4.96 13.68
CA GLN A 107 4.89 -5.24 14.88
C GLN A 107 4.92 -4.05 15.85
N THR A 108 4.99 -2.83 15.32
CA THR A 108 5.05 -1.61 16.14
C THR A 108 3.70 -1.30 16.78
N TYR A 109 2.60 -1.56 16.06
CA TYR A 109 1.24 -1.32 16.52
C TYR A 109 0.39 -2.60 16.42
N PRO A 110 0.65 -3.60 17.28
CA PRO A 110 0.00 -4.93 17.20
C PRO A 110 -1.49 -4.89 17.57
N GLY A 111 -1.95 -3.83 18.25
CA GLY A 111 -3.35 -3.63 18.65
C GLY A 111 -4.21 -2.91 17.61
N ASP A 112 -3.61 -2.39 16.53
CA ASP A 112 -4.33 -1.60 15.54
C ASP A 112 -5.10 -2.48 14.55
N ASN A 113 -6.10 -1.89 13.89
CA ASN A 113 -6.81 -2.50 12.77
C ASN A 113 -6.20 -2.03 11.44
N TYR A 114 -6.00 -2.97 10.51
CA TYR A 114 -5.35 -2.76 9.22
C TYR A 114 -6.34 -3.01 8.08
N VAL A 115 -6.64 -1.96 7.32
CA VAL A 115 -7.41 -2.04 6.07
C VAL A 115 -6.47 -1.74 4.91
N ILE A 116 -6.14 -2.77 4.12
CA ILE A 116 -5.23 -2.66 2.97
C ILE A 116 -6.05 -2.69 1.69
N SER A 117 -6.06 -1.61 0.92
CA SER A 117 -6.82 -1.52 -0.34
C SER A 117 -5.88 -1.34 -1.53
N GLY A 118 -5.95 -2.25 -2.50
CA GLY A 118 -5.07 -2.23 -3.67
C GLY A 118 -5.54 -3.12 -4.81
N SER A 119 -4.95 -2.96 -5.98
CA SER A 119 -5.19 -3.88 -7.10
C SER A 119 -4.50 -5.24 -6.89
N PRO A 120 -4.88 -6.31 -7.61
CA PRO A 120 -4.28 -7.64 -7.43
C PRO A 120 -2.75 -7.66 -7.51
N VAL A 121 -2.15 -6.88 -8.42
CA VAL A 121 -0.69 -6.82 -8.56
C VAL A 121 -0.01 -6.16 -7.35
N TYR A 122 -0.65 -5.16 -6.72
CA TYR A 122 -0.11 -4.52 -5.52
C TYR A 122 -0.24 -5.43 -4.30
N VAL A 123 -1.39 -6.09 -4.13
CA VAL A 123 -1.59 -7.05 -3.02
C VAL A 123 -0.64 -8.24 -3.14
N ALA A 124 -0.46 -8.79 -4.34
CA ALA A 124 0.51 -9.86 -4.58
C ALA A 124 1.96 -9.41 -4.35
N ALA A 125 2.30 -8.16 -4.67
CA ALA A 125 3.64 -7.63 -4.43
C ALA A 125 4.01 -7.61 -2.94
N VAL A 126 3.05 -7.30 -2.06
CA VAL A 126 3.32 -7.14 -0.62
C VAL A 126 2.87 -8.32 0.23
N GLU A 127 2.36 -9.40 -0.38
CA GLU A 127 1.77 -10.55 0.33
C GLU A 127 2.69 -11.12 1.41
N ARG A 128 3.98 -11.31 1.08
CA ARG A 128 4.97 -11.88 2.00
C ARG A 128 5.22 -10.95 3.20
N ASP A 129 5.23 -9.65 2.98
CA ASP A 129 5.43 -8.63 4.03
C ASP A 129 4.21 -8.53 4.93
N ILE A 130 2.99 -8.54 4.38
CA ILE A 130 1.76 -8.64 5.17
C ILE A 130 1.79 -9.91 6.02
N THR A 131 2.09 -11.05 5.40
CA THR A 131 2.09 -12.37 6.07
C THR A 131 3.11 -12.42 7.21
N ALA A 132 4.29 -11.82 7.03
CA ALA A 132 5.28 -11.71 8.09
C ALA A 132 4.78 -10.84 9.26
N GLY A 133 4.05 -9.76 8.97
CA GLY A 133 3.45 -8.88 9.98
C GLY A 133 2.32 -9.51 10.79
N MET A 134 1.51 -10.37 10.16
CA MET A 134 0.35 -11.00 10.81
C MET A 134 0.72 -11.75 12.10
N ALA A 135 1.92 -12.32 12.18
CA ALA A 135 2.39 -13.03 13.37
C ALA A 135 2.51 -12.13 14.62
N SER A 136 2.53 -10.81 14.45
CA SER A 136 2.59 -9.83 15.53
C SER A 136 1.22 -9.33 15.99
N LEU A 137 0.15 -9.57 15.22
CA LEU A 137 -1.20 -9.09 15.56
C LEU A 137 -1.85 -9.97 16.63
N ILE A 138 -2.69 -9.36 17.47
CA ILE A 138 -3.40 -10.04 18.57
C ILE A 138 -4.42 -11.06 18.02
N ASN A 139 -5.18 -10.64 17.01
CA ASN A 139 -6.15 -11.46 16.29
C ASN A 139 -6.18 -11.05 14.81
N PRO A 140 -5.33 -11.65 13.96
CA PRO A 140 -5.24 -11.29 12.54
C PRO A 140 -6.58 -11.33 11.81
N LEU A 141 -7.46 -12.29 12.12
CA LEU A 141 -8.76 -12.41 11.45
C LEU A 141 -9.71 -11.27 11.76
N ALA A 142 -9.61 -10.65 12.94
CA ALA A 142 -10.40 -9.48 13.31
C ALA A 142 -9.73 -8.16 12.92
N GLN A 143 -8.38 -8.14 12.89
CA GLN A 143 -7.61 -6.91 12.70
C GLN A 143 -7.20 -6.65 11.26
N LEU A 144 -7.14 -7.65 10.39
CA LEU A 144 -6.70 -7.48 9.00
C LEU A 144 -7.85 -7.65 8.02
N THR A 145 -8.07 -6.63 7.20
CA THR A 145 -8.95 -6.69 6.02
C THR A 145 -8.17 -6.26 4.78
N VAL A 146 -8.14 -7.12 3.77
CA VAL A 146 -7.46 -6.85 2.49
C VAL A 146 -8.49 -6.73 1.38
N ILE A 147 -8.53 -5.59 0.71
CA ILE A 147 -9.53 -5.25 -0.30
C ILE A 147 -8.88 -5.22 -1.66
N THR A 148 -9.34 -6.09 -2.54
CA THR A 148 -8.82 -6.22 -3.90
C THR A 148 -9.92 -6.65 -4.87
N SER A 149 -9.67 -6.48 -6.16
CA SER A 149 -10.59 -6.96 -7.20
C SER A 149 -10.39 -8.45 -7.48
N GLY A 150 -11.21 -9.00 -8.38
CA GLY A 150 -10.93 -10.32 -8.97
C GLY A 150 -9.52 -10.40 -9.55
N GLY A 151 -8.89 -11.57 -9.47
CA GLY A 151 -7.58 -11.87 -10.06
C GLY A 151 -6.47 -12.18 -9.05
N TYR A 152 -6.56 -11.67 -7.82
CA TYR A 152 -5.63 -12.08 -6.77
C TYR A 152 -5.98 -13.49 -6.28
N LYS A 153 -4.96 -14.35 -6.13
CA LYS A 153 -5.01 -15.67 -5.49
C LYS A 153 -3.72 -15.85 -4.69
N GLY A 154 -3.81 -16.21 -3.42
CA GLY A 154 -2.64 -16.32 -2.58
C GLY A 154 -2.94 -16.58 -1.10
N MET A 155 -1.98 -16.27 -0.23
CA MET A 155 -2.07 -16.58 1.20
C MET A 155 -3.08 -15.70 1.96
N LEU A 156 -3.47 -14.56 1.39
CA LEU A 156 -4.36 -13.61 2.05
C LEU A 156 -5.84 -13.90 1.84
N GLU A 157 -6.22 -14.99 1.13
CA GLU A 157 -7.61 -15.38 0.88
C GLU A 157 -8.53 -15.31 2.11
N PRO A 158 -8.12 -15.76 3.32
CA PRO A 158 -8.96 -15.67 4.52
C PRO A 158 -9.29 -14.25 4.97
N TYR A 159 -8.54 -13.24 4.52
CA TYR A 159 -8.65 -11.84 4.93
C TYR A 159 -9.24 -10.95 3.83
N LEU A 160 -9.62 -11.55 2.68
CA LEU A 160 -10.06 -10.77 1.53
C LEU A 160 -11.50 -10.31 1.65
N VAL A 161 -11.74 -9.06 1.28
CA VAL A 161 -13.04 -8.59 0.81
C VAL A 161 -12.91 -8.20 -0.65
N ARG A 162 -13.58 -8.95 -1.52
CA ARG A 162 -13.44 -8.78 -2.97
C ARG A 162 -14.41 -7.74 -3.50
N SER A 163 -13.88 -6.75 -4.20
CA SER A 163 -14.71 -5.84 -4.97
C SER A 163 -15.15 -6.48 -6.29
N HIS A 164 -16.35 -6.14 -6.75
CA HIS A 164 -16.88 -6.56 -8.04
C HIS A 164 -17.81 -5.50 -8.65
N ALA A 165 -18.02 -5.56 -9.97
CA ALA A 165 -18.78 -4.55 -10.72
C ALA A 165 -20.22 -4.36 -10.19
N GLY A 166 -20.85 -5.41 -9.64
CA GLY A 166 -22.16 -5.30 -9.00
C GLY A 166 -22.24 -4.32 -7.82
N MET A 167 -21.12 -3.91 -7.23
CA MET A 167 -21.06 -2.94 -6.12
C MET A 167 -20.98 -1.48 -6.59
N LEU A 168 -20.83 -1.21 -7.90
CA LEU A 168 -20.59 0.14 -8.41
C LEU A 168 -21.71 1.11 -8.01
N ASN A 169 -22.97 0.69 -8.17
CA ASN A 169 -24.13 1.53 -7.88
C ASN A 169 -24.28 1.77 -6.37
N SER A 170 -24.19 0.72 -5.54
CA SER A 170 -24.37 0.84 -4.09
C SER A 170 -23.28 1.66 -3.41
N LEU A 171 -22.04 1.61 -3.93
CA LEU A 171 -20.92 2.39 -3.43
C LEU A 171 -20.75 3.75 -4.13
N ASN A 172 -21.63 4.08 -5.09
CA ASN A 172 -21.50 5.26 -5.97
C ASN A 172 -20.09 5.35 -6.58
N ALA A 173 -19.54 4.24 -7.05
CA ALA A 173 -18.15 4.07 -7.45
C ALA A 173 -18.00 3.92 -8.98
N ASN A 174 -16.78 4.17 -9.47
CA ASN A 174 -16.30 3.64 -10.74
C ASN A 174 -15.24 2.56 -10.49
N MET A 175 -14.81 1.84 -11.53
CA MET A 175 -13.83 0.76 -11.40
C MET A 175 -12.47 1.22 -10.81
N VAL A 176 -12.09 2.49 -11.01
CA VAL A 176 -10.82 3.05 -10.52
C VAL A 176 -10.85 3.25 -9.00
N CYS A 177 -11.98 3.67 -8.44
CA CYS A 177 -12.11 3.94 -6.99
C CYS A 177 -12.87 2.85 -6.22
N LEU A 178 -13.22 1.74 -6.86
CA LEU A 178 -14.10 0.74 -6.24
C LEU A 178 -13.48 0.15 -4.96
N ASN A 179 -12.21 -0.27 -5.00
CA ASN A 179 -11.54 -0.86 -3.82
C ASN A 179 -11.48 0.11 -2.65
N ILE A 180 -11.17 1.38 -2.89
CA ILE A 180 -11.08 2.38 -1.81
C ILE A 180 -12.46 2.81 -1.27
N LYS A 181 -13.50 2.82 -2.11
CA LYS A 181 -14.87 3.07 -1.65
C LYS A 181 -15.44 1.92 -0.83
N LEU A 182 -15.06 0.68 -1.15
CA LEU A 182 -15.35 -0.47 -0.31
C LEU A 182 -14.59 -0.39 1.03
N ALA A 183 -13.33 0.05 1.00
CA ALA A 183 -12.56 0.32 2.23
C ALA A 183 -13.27 1.34 3.12
N ARG A 184 -13.76 2.44 2.53
CA ARG A 184 -14.55 3.46 3.26
C ARG A 184 -15.75 2.85 3.98
N SER A 185 -16.56 2.03 3.30
CA SER A 185 -17.74 1.43 3.93
C SER A 185 -17.37 0.50 5.09
N ILE A 186 -16.25 -0.22 4.99
CA ILE A 186 -15.79 -1.11 6.05
C ILE A 186 -15.30 -0.31 7.26
N ILE A 187 -14.45 0.69 7.01
CA ILE A 187 -13.91 1.57 8.07
C ILE A 187 -15.04 2.28 8.82
N GLN A 188 -16.05 2.78 8.10
CA GLN A 188 -17.21 3.45 8.71
C GLN A 188 -18.08 2.52 9.55
N ASN A 189 -18.18 1.24 9.18
CA ASN A 189 -18.91 0.25 9.98
C ASN A 189 -18.14 -0.16 11.24
N ILE A 190 -16.80 -0.23 11.18
CA ILE A 190 -15.96 -0.54 12.35
C ILE A 190 -16.03 0.58 13.39
N GLY A 191 -16.11 1.84 12.97
CA GLY A 191 -16.19 3.00 13.88
C GLY A 191 -17.53 3.20 14.60
N CYS A 192 -18.55 2.40 14.28
CA CYS A 192 -19.89 2.46 14.89
C CYS A 192 -20.17 1.29 15.86
N SER A 193 -19.15 0.46 16.14
CA SER A 193 -19.26 -0.72 17.02
C SER A 193 -18.74 -0.44 18.42
#